data_AF-A0A833GZU5-F1
#
_entry.id   AF-A0A833GZU5-F1
#
_cell.length_a   1.000
_cell.length_b   1.000
_cell.length_c   1.000
_cell.angle_alpha   90.00
_cell.angle_beta   90.00
_cell.angle_gamma   90.00
#
_symmetry.space_group_name_H-M   'P 1'
#
loop_
_entity.id
_entity.type
_entity.pdbx_description
1 polymer ?
#
loop_
_entity_poly.entity_id
_entity_poly.type
_entity_poly.pdbx_seq_one_letter_code
_entity_poly.pdbx_strand_id
1 'polypeptide(L)'
;MKHNIEFDNRIWGSAIFDRIAINTGLGFSRITGNLEIFTNQNEGPDFIEWMQLRCQWQARGRNGKEVLLGTGQLWPDRFSSKKEVSISNIQVMLDLDYSRMAALEQLRDGHDIYFKLHLDGWARRGRHANPEEFRLDCQSHVPLSEWLKRLDESGYKKTLLLEIPVPDVQKDEALSRAAGHLEMAQRHLLNGHYRDCVGACRDVVSAIDFIEFSADKDRDLRGVTEGIQRKASDLRSKDERIYLLRNSFKQIAHAARHDDRLPAENESSEGRGNALPFSWEPEDARLAFSIAAALYRYSYEMKGGRNGG
;
A
#
# COMPACT_ATOMS: atom_id res chain seq x y z
N MET A 1 -21.94 -19.78 -1.91
CA MET A 1 -22.94 -20.29 -2.87
C MET A 1 -22.62 -21.76 -3.16
N LYS A 2 -23.60 -22.62 -3.41
CA LYS A 2 -23.35 -24.01 -3.84
C LYS A 2 -23.15 -24.03 -5.35
N HIS A 3 -22.08 -24.67 -5.81
CA HIS A 3 -21.71 -24.84 -7.21
C HIS A 3 -21.74 -26.31 -7.57
N ASN A 4 -22.35 -26.70 -8.69
CA ASN A 4 -22.41 -28.10 -9.08
C ASN A 4 -21.04 -28.58 -9.57
N ILE A 5 -20.69 -29.82 -9.22
CA ILE A 5 -19.54 -30.52 -9.80
C ILE A 5 -20.10 -31.47 -10.85
N GLU A 6 -19.68 -31.28 -12.10
CA GLU A 6 -20.18 -32.04 -13.24
C GLU A 6 -19.08 -32.89 -13.86
N PHE A 7 -19.44 -34.14 -14.21
CA PHE A 7 -18.62 -35.04 -15.04
C PHE A 7 -19.55 -35.67 -16.07
N ASP A 8 -19.14 -35.72 -17.34
CA ASP A 8 -19.91 -36.30 -18.44
C ASP A 8 -21.39 -35.85 -18.45
N ASN A 9 -21.64 -34.55 -18.24
CA ASN A 9 -22.98 -33.93 -18.18
C ASN A 9 -23.90 -34.47 -17.07
N ARG A 10 -23.33 -35.02 -15.99
CA ARG A 10 -24.08 -35.42 -14.79
C ARG A 10 -23.61 -34.63 -13.58
N ILE A 11 -24.53 -34.28 -12.68
CA ILE A 11 -24.20 -33.58 -11.42
C ILE A 11 -23.80 -34.62 -10.37
N TRP A 12 -22.53 -34.61 -10.00
CA TRP A 12 -21.93 -35.56 -9.04
C TRP A 12 -21.90 -35.04 -7.63
N GLY A 13 -22.02 -33.73 -7.47
CA GLY A 13 -21.83 -33.11 -6.20
C GLY A 13 -22.07 -31.62 -6.26
N SER A 14 -21.82 -30.99 -5.13
CA SER A 14 -21.74 -29.55 -5.06
C SER A 14 -20.50 -29.14 -4.28
N ALA A 15 -20.05 -27.91 -4.47
CA ALA A 15 -18.97 -27.32 -3.71
C ALA A 15 -19.40 -25.96 -3.15
N ILE A 16 -18.88 -25.61 -1.99
CA ILE A 16 -19.01 -24.29 -1.39
C ILE A 16 -17.61 -23.74 -1.18
N PHE A 17 -17.38 -22.52 -1.66
CA PHE A 17 -16.15 -21.77 -1.43
C PHE A 17 -16.43 -20.55 -0.57
N ASP A 18 -15.94 -20.56 0.66
CA ASP A 18 -16.24 -19.56 1.66
C ASP A 18 -15.06 -19.28 2.61
N ARG A 19 -15.33 -18.54 3.69
CA ARG A 19 -14.37 -18.23 4.76
C ARG A 19 -13.01 -17.75 4.25
N ILE A 20 -13.05 -16.79 3.34
CA ILE A 20 -11.85 -16.12 2.88
C ILE A 20 -11.18 -15.45 4.09
N ALA A 21 -9.87 -15.58 4.25
CA ALA A 21 -9.11 -14.90 5.30
C ALA A 21 -7.79 -14.40 4.73
N ILE A 22 -7.22 -13.38 5.36
CA ILE A 22 -5.95 -12.79 4.95
C ILE A 22 -5.02 -12.87 6.15
N ASN A 23 -3.86 -13.48 5.96
CA ASN A 23 -2.81 -13.54 6.96
C ASN A 23 -1.56 -12.89 6.37
N THR A 24 -0.93 -11.97 7.09
CA THR A 24 0.33 -11.36 6.63
C THR A 24 1.51 -12.12 7.22
N GLY A 25 2.43 -12.53 6.36
CA GLY A 25 3.71 -13.12 6.73
C GLY A 25 4.87 -12.16 6.46
N LEU A 26 6.10 -12.65 6.61
CA LEU A 26 7.31 -11.90 6.27
C LEU A 26 7.42 -11.79 4.75
N GLY A 27 7.00 -10.64 4.19
CA GLY A 27 7.17 -10.28 2.78
C GLY A 27 6.03 -10.67 1.83
N PHE A 28 4.97 -11.32 2.32
CA PHE A 28 3.80 -11.66 1.53
C PHE A 28 2.52 -11.69 2.39
N SER A 29 1.37 -11.54 1.75
CA SER A 29 0.05 -11.76 2.33
C SER A 29 -0.52 -13.06 1.77
N ARG A 30 -0.92 -13.99 2.64
CA ARG A 30 -1.58 -15.23 2.27
C ARG A 30 -3.09 -15.06 2.36
N ILE A 31 -3.76 -15.18 1.23
CA ILE A 31 -5.22 -15.37 1.19
C ILE A 31 -5.49 -16.86 1.37
N THR A 32 -6.36 -17.21 2.32
CA THR A 32 -6.85 -18.58 2.49
C THR A 32 -8.35 -18.61 2.27
N GLY A 33 -8.88 -19.70 1.73
CA GLY A 33 -10.31 -19.95 1.68
C GLY A 33 -10.60 -21.40 2.01
N ASN A 34 -11.85 -21.65 2.39
CA ASN A 34 -12.35 -22.98 2.69
C ASN A 34 -13.16 -23.48 1.49
N LEU A 35 -12.79 -24.64 0.97
CA LEU A 35 -13.53 -25.33 -0.08
C LEU A 35 -14.14 -26.60 0.50
N GLU A 36 -15.46 -26.65 0.54
CA GLU A 36 -16.23 -27.81 0.98
C GLU A 36 -16.81 -28.52 -0.23
N ILE A 37 -16.42 -29.79 -0.45
CA ILE A 37 -16.97 -30.62 -1.52
C ILE A 37 -17.95 -31.64 -0.93
N PHE A 38 -19.14 -31.69 -1.53
CA PHE A 38 -20.25 -32.57 -1.22
C PHE A 38 -20.49 -33.51 -2.41
N THR A 39 -20.46 -34.82 -2.21
CA THR A 39 -20.80 -35.79 -3.25
C THR A 39 -22.25 -36.24 -3.15
N ASN A 40 -22.97 -36.23 -4.26
CA ASN A 40 -24.38 -36.61 -4.35
C ASN A 40 -24.55 -38.11 -4.07
N GLN A 41 -25.48 -38.43 -3.17
CA GLN A 41 -25.57 -39.72 -2.50
C GLN A 41 -26.41 -40.75 -3.26
N ASN A 42 -27.23 -40.33 -4.23
CA ASN A 42 -28.29 -41.19 -4.75
C ASN A 42 -27.85 -42.13 -5.89
N GLU A 43 -26.76 -41.84 -6.61
CA GLU A 43 -26.38 -42.60 -7.82
C GLU A 43 -24.86 -42.87 -7.97
N GLY A 44 -24.08 -42.64 -6.91
CA GLY A 44 -22.61 -42.65 -6.97
C GLY A 44 -21.90 -43.89 -6.40
N PRO A 45 -20.61 -44.08 -6.73
CA PRO A 45 -19.73 -45.10 -6.12
C PRO A 45 -19.55 -44.86 -4.62
N ASP A 46 -19.14 -45.89 -3.87
CA ASP A 46 -18.95 -45.81 -2.41
C ASP A 46 -17.95 -44.73 -1.97
N PHE A 47 -16.98 -44.43 -2.84
CA PHE A 47 -16.07 -43.31 -2.69
C PHE A 47 -15.61 -42.71 -4.03
N ILE A 48 -15.26 -41.43 -4.00
CA ILE A 48 -14.56 -40.73 -5.07
C ILE A 48 -13.20 -40.29 -4.52
N GLU A 49 -12.15 -40.56 -5.27
CA GLU A 49 -10.80 -40.12 -4.95
C GLU A 49 -10.41 -38.94 -5.83
N TRP A 50 -10.04 -37.83 -5.21
CA TRP A 50 -9.65 -36.58 -5.85
C TRP A 50 -8.14 -36.48 -5.84
N MET A 51 -7.52 -36.17 -6.97
CA MET A 51 -6.08 -36.23 -7.17
C MET A 51 -5.59 -35.12 -8.08
N GLN A 52 -4.33 -34.70 -7.89
CA GLN A 52 -3.64 -33.71 -8.73
C GLN A 52 -4.46 -32.41 -8.89
N LEU A 53 -5.01 -31.94 -7.77
CA LEU A 53 -5.83 -30.74 -7.75
C LEU A 53 -4.98 -29.50 -8.04
N ARG A 54 -5.47 -28.63 -8.91
CA ARG A 54 -4.89 -27.33 -9.22
C ARG A 54 -5.96 -26.28 -9.04
N CYS A 55 -5.62 -25.17 -8.40
CA CYS A 55 -6.54 -24.06 -8.26
C CYS A 55 -5.95 -22.75 -8.78
N GLN A 56 -6.77 -21.98 -9.48
CA GLN A 56 -6.46 -20.62 -9.89
C GLN A 56 -7.43 -19.66 -9.22
N TRP A 57 -6.88 -18.55 -8.74
CA TRP A 57 -7.63 -17.51 -8.06
C TRP A 57 -7.80 -16.31 -8.96
N GLN A 58 -9.03 -15.84 -9.06
CA GLN A 58 -9.36 -14.58 -9.69
C GLN A 58 -10.11 -13.70 -8.70
N ALA A 59 -10.00 -12.39 -8.87
CA ALA A 59 -10.83 -11.44 -8.17
C ALA A 59 -11.56 -10.53 -9.14
N ARG A 60 -12.73 -10.06 -8.71
CA ARG A 60 -13.56 -9.10 -9.43
C ARG A 60 -13.95 -7.96 -8.49
N GLY A 61 -13.67 -6.74 -8.92
CA GLY A 61 -14.03 -5.51 -8.21
C GLY A 61 -15.32 -4.88 -8.72
N ARG A 62 -15.54 -3.61 -8.39
CA ARG A 62 -16.75 -2.84 -8.74
C ARG A 62 -17.01 -2.77 -10.25
N ASN A 63 -15.95 -2.58 -11.03
CA ASN A 63 -16.04 -2.40 -12.48
C ASN A 63 -16.35 -3.71 -13.24
N GLY A 64 -16.54 -4.84 -12.53
CA GLY A 64 -16.75 -6.15 -13.14
C GLY A 64 -15.52 -6.74 -13.81
N LYS A 65 -14.37 -6.04 -13.81
CA LYS A 65 -13.12 -6.54 -14.37
C LYS A 65 -12.63 -7.70 -13.51
N GLU A 66 -12.38 -8.83 -14.14
CA GLU A 66 -11.76 -9.99 -13.52
C GLU A 66 -10.24 -9.92 -13.70
N VAL A 67 -9.50 -10.20 -12.63
CA VAL A 67 -8.03 -10.21 -12.62
C VAL A 67 -7.56 -11.54 -12.04
N LEU A 68 -6.68 -12.22 -12.79
CA LEU A 68 -5.99 -13.41 -12.30
C LEU A 68 -5.00 -13.01 -11.20
N LEU A 69 -5.18 -13.55 -10.00
CA LEU A 69 -4.30 -13.32 -8.87
C LEU A 69 -3.13 -14.30 -8.84
N GLY A 70 -3.34 -15.53 -9.31
CA GLY A 70 -2.30 -16.55 -9.42
C GLY A 70 -2.83 -17.97 -9.30
N THR A 71 -1.90 -18.92 -9.25
CA THR A 71 -2.19 -20.33 -8.94
C THR A 71 -2.02 -20.54 -7.45
N GLY A 72 -3.05 -21.09 -6.81
CA GLY A 72 -3.05 -21.40 -5.39
C GLY A 72 -2.53 -22.80 -5.07
N GLN A 73 -2.36 -23.05 -3.78
CA GLN A 73 -2.07 -24.36 -3.20
C GLN A 73 -3.33 -24.91 -2.54
N LEU A 74 -3.45 -26.24 -2.49
CA LEU A 74 -4.53 -26.94 -1.80
C LEU A 74 -3.96 -27.83 -0.70
N TRP A 75 -4.68 -27.93 0.41
CA TRP A 75 -4.38 -28.88 1.47
C TRP A 75 -5.66 -29.54 2.00
N PRO A 76 -5.79 -30.88 1.90
CA PRO A 76 -4.90 -31.80 1.17
C PRO A 76 -5.03 -31.65 -0.36
N ASP A 77 -3.99 -32.03 -1.09
CA ASP A 77 -3.96 -32.09 -2.57
C ASP A 77 -4.53 -33.40 -3.14
N ARG A 78 -4.75 -34.39 -2.26
CA ARG A 78 -5.43 -35.66 -2.51
C ARG A 78 -6.33 -36.03 -1.35
N PHE A 79 -7.58 -36.39 -1.63
CA PHE A 79 -8.51 -36.84 -0.61
C PHE A 79 -9.57 -37.78 -1.18
N SER A 80 -10.29 -38.48 -0.30
CA SER A 80 -11.41 -39.34 -0.69
C SER A 80 -12.70 -38.88 -0.04
N SER A 81 -13.74 -38.69 -0.85
CA SER A 81 -15.10 -38.43 -0.39
C SER A 81 -15.92 -39.72 -0.40
N LYS A 82 -16.65 -40.02 0.68
CA LYS A 82 -17.50 -41.22 0.81
C LYS A 82 -18.97 -40.83 0.75
N LYS A 83 -19.79 -41.75 0.24
CA LYS A 83 -21.24 -41.61 -0.02
C LYS A 83 -22.07 -41.06 1.15
N GLU A 84 -21.65 -41.25 2.41
CA GLU A 84 -22.47 -40.90 3.58
C GLU A 84 -21.97 -39.72 4.42
N VAL A 85 -20.70 -39.31 4.34
CA VAL A 85 -20.09 -38.47 5.41
C VAL A 85 -19.27 -37.28 4.93
N SER A 86 -18.74 -37.25 3.72
CA SER A 86 -17.60 -36.36 3.48
C SER A 86 -17.99 -34.95 3.03
N ILE A 87 -18.09 -34.04 3.99
CA ILE A 87 -17.57 -32.69 3.80
C ILE A 87 -16.05 -32.83 3.84
N SER A 88 -15.40 -32.77 2.69
CA SER A 88 -13.94 -32.59 2.69
C SER A 88 -13.68 -31.11 2.84
N ASN A 89 -13.16 -30.71 4.00
CA ASN A 89 -12.71 -29.34 4.23
C ASN A 89 -11.32 -29.21 3.62
N ILE A 90 -11.23 -28.51 2.49
CA ILE A 90 -9.98 -28.32 1.75
C ILE A 90 -9.60 -26.85 1.92
N GLN A 91 -8.44 -26.62 2.50
CA GLN A 91 -7.89 -25.29 2.58
C GLN A 91 -7.25 -24.94 1.25
N VAL A 92 -7.70 -23.87 0.62
CA VAL A 92 -7.07 -23.29 -0.56
C VAL A 92 -6.30 -22.04 -0.15
N MET A 93 -5.08 -21.89 -0.65
CA MET A 93 -4.17 -20.82 -0.23
C MET A 93 -3.55 -20.14 -1.45
N LEU A 94 -3.37 -18.82 -1.37
CA LEU A 94 -2.70 -18.03 -2.39
C LEU A 94 -1.78 -17.01 -1.70
N ASP A 95 -0.50 -17.05 -2.03
CA ASP A 95 0.45 -16.04 -1.58
C ASP A 95 0.49 -14.87 -2.57
N LEU A 96 0.23 -13.69 -2.04
CA LEU A 96 0.28 -12.42 -2.74
C LEU A 96 1.46 -11.59 -2.21
N ASP A 97 2.29 -11.10 -3.12
CA ASP A 97 3.24 -10.05 -2.76
C ASP A 97 2.51 -8.71 -2.54
N TYR A 98 3.25 -7.72 -2.05
CA TYR A 98 2.70 -6.38 -1.79
C TYR A 98 2.09 -5.75 -3.05
N SER A 99 2.70 -5.97 -4.22
CA SER A 99 2.24 -5.39 -5.49
C SER A 99 0.87 -5.93 -5.91
N ARG A 100 0.67 -7.25 -5.78
CA ARG A 100 -0.61 -7.92 -6.08
C ARG A 100 -1.68 -7.55 -5.07
N MET A 101 -1.32 -7.42 -3.80
CA MET A 101 -2.24 -6.99 -2.76
C MET A 101 -2.68 -5.52 -2.96
N ALA A 102 -1.77 -4.65 -3.40
CA ALA A 102 -2.09 -3.28 -3.79
C ALA A 102 -2.99 -3.24 -5.04
N ALA A 103 -2.70 -4.07 -6.04
CA ALA A 103 -3.54 -4.20 -7.24
C ALA A 103 -4.95 -4.72 -6.90
N LEU A 104 -5.07 -5.63 -5.93
CA LEU A 104 -6.34 -6.13 -5.43
C LEU A 104 -7.16 -5.01 -4.74
N GLU A 105 -6.49 -4.17 -3.94
CA GLU A 105 -7.11 -3.00 -3.34
C GLU A 105 -7.55 -1.96 -4.38
N GLN A 106 -6.74 -1.74 -5.40
CA GLN A 106 -7.08 -0.86 -6.51
C GLN A 106 -8.26 -1.41 -7.32
N LEU A 107 -8.29 -2.73 -7.57
CA LEU A 107 -9.40 -3.40 -8.24
C LEU A 107 -10.71 -3.22 -7.48
N ARG A 108 -10.65 -3.32 -6.14
CA ARG A 108 -11.77 -3.15 -5.23
C ARG A 108 -12.30 -1.70 -5.23
N ASP A 109 -11.41 -0.72 -5.32
CA ASP A 109 -11.73 0.72 -5.37
C ASP A 109 -12.70 1.15 -4.26
N GLY A 110 -12.47 0.67 -3.03
CA GLY A 110 -13.33 1.03 -1.89
C GLY A 110 -14.65 0.27 -1.77
N HIS A 111 -14.96 -0.69 -2.66
CA HIS A 111 -16.21 -1.45 -2.65
C HIS A 111 -16.04 -2.88 -2.11
N ASP A 112 -17.05 -3.72 -2.30
CA ASP A 112 -17.01 -5.17 -2.08
C ASP A 112 -16.06 -5.86 -3.08
N ILE A 113 -15.64 -7.07 -2.75
CA ILE A 113 -14.80 -7.89 -3.63
C ILE A 113 -15.37 -9.29 -3.79
N TYR A 114 -15.27 -9.83 -5.00
CA TYR A 114 -15.66 -11.20 -5.31
C TYR A 114 -14.43 -12.01 -5.67
N PHE A 115 -14.26 -13.17 -5.05
CA PHE A 115 -13.24 -14.14 -5.40
C PHE A 115 -13.86 -15.25 -6.23
N LYS A 116 -13.19 -15.63 -7.31
CA LYS A 116 -13.52 -16.80 -8.11
C LYS A 116 -12.37 -17.79 -8.01
N LEU A 117 -12.71 -19.02 -7.62
CA LEU A 117 -11.79 -20.15 -7.56
C LEU A 117 -12.11 -21.07 -8.74
N HIS A 118 -11.15 -21.21 -9.63
CA HIS A 118 -11.15 -22.22 -10.67
C HIS A 118 -10.39 -23.43 -10.14
N LEU A 119 -11.05 -24.57 -10.02
CA LEU A 119 -10.45 -25.82 -9.58
C LEU A 119 -10.52 -26.82 -10.72
N ASP A 120 -9.39 -27.44 -11.03
CA ASP A 120 -9.30 -28.54 -11.98
C ASP A 120 -8.44 -29.68 -11.42
N GLY A 121 -8.63 -30.88 -11.94
CA GLY A 121 -7.86 -32.04 -11.52
C GLY A 121 -8.48 -33.33 -12.02
N TRP A 122 -8.17 -34.43 -11.34
CA TRP A 122 -8.67 -35.75 -11.67
C TRP A 122 -9.48 -36.32 -10.51
N ALA A 123 -10.61 -36.96 -10.84
CA ALA A 123 -11.37 -37.72 -9.88
C ALA A 123 -11.54 -39.16 -10.35
N ARG A 124 -11.45 -40.12 -9.42
CA ARG A 124 -11.59 -41.54 -9.70
C ARG A 124 -12.76 -42.14 -8.92
N ARG A 125 -13.62 -42.85 -9.63
CA ARG A 125 -14.85 -43.47 -9.11
C ARG A 125 -14.59 -44.87 -8.57
N GLY A 126 -14.45 -45.02 -7.27
CA GLY A 126 -14.08 -46.31 -6.69
C GLY A 126 -12.67 -46.76 -7.10
N ARG A 127 -12.30 -47.99 -6.71
CA ARG A 127 -10.89 -48.42 -6.79
C ARG A 127 -10.40 -48.78 -8.20
N HIS A 128 -11.32 -49.12 -9.10
CA HIS A 128 -11.03 -49.69 -10.41
C HIS A 128 -11.44 -48.81 -11.60
N ALA A 129 -12.13 -47.69 -11.39
CA ALA A 129 -12.45 -46.80 -12.51
C ALA A 129 -11.20 -46.05 -13.00
N ASN A 130 -11.24 -45.66 -14.27
CA ASN A 130 -10.28 -44.72 -14.81
C ASN A 130 -10.50 -43.33 -14.16
N PRO A 131 -9.44 -42.58 -13.86
CA PRO A 131 -9.57 -41.18 -13.49
C PRO A 131 -10.19 -40.36 -14.61
N GLU A 132 -11.07 -39.43 -14.26
CA GLU A 132 -11.75 -38.49 -15.16
C GLU A 132 -11.33 -37.06 -14.78
N GLU A 133 -11.10 -36.23 -15.79
CA GLU A 133 -10.83 -34.79 -15.57
C GLU A 133 -12.10 -34.12 -15.07
N PHE A 134 -11.96 -33.18 -14.14
CA PHE A 134 -13.06 -32.33 -13.70
C PHE A 134 -12.65 -30.88 -13.64
N ARG A 135 -13.66 -30.01 -13.74
CA ARG A 135 -13.52 -28.57 -13.59
C ARG A 135 -14.65 -28.04 -12.74
N LEU A 136 -14.32 -27.10 -11.87
CA LEU A 136 -15.25 -26.51 -10.92
C LEU A 136 -14.93 -25.02 -10.78
N ASP A 137 -15.93 -24.18 -11.03
CA ASP A 137 -15.86 -22.75 -10.80
C ASP A 137 -16.69 -22.41 -9.56
N CYS A 138 -16.03 -21.92 -8.52
CA CYS A 138 -16.67 -21.45 -7.30
C CYS A 138 -16.52 -19.95 -7.13
N GLN A 139 -17.51 -19.30 -6.51
CA GLN A 139 -17.46 -17.86 -6.23
C GLN A 139 -17.77 -17.58 -4.77
N SER A 140 -17.03 -16.64 -4.20
CA SER A 140 -17.20 -16.13 -2.84
C SER A 140 -17.30 -14.61 -2.87
N HIS A 141 -18.27 -14.06 -2.15
CA HIS A 141 -18.46 -12.62 -1.98
C HIS A 141 -17.94 -12.21 -0.61
N VAL A 142 -17.12 -11.16 -0.57
CA VAL A 142 -16.63 -10.56 0.66
C VAL A 142 -17.11 -9.11 0.73
N PRO A 143 -18.05 -8.79 1.64
CA PRO A 143 -18.49 -7.41 1.86
C PRO A 143 -17.35 -6.50 2.30
N LEU A 144 -17.44 -5.20 1.97
CA LEU A 144 -16.46 -4.18 2.32
C LEU A 144 -16.09 -4.18 3.80
N SER A 145 -17.08 -4.24 4.69
CA SER A 145 -16.85 -4.19 6.14
C SER A 145 -16.03 -5.39 6.64
N GLU A 146 -16.33 -6.58 6.12
CA GLU A 146 -15.60 -7.80 6.45
C GLU A 146 -14.18 -7.77 5.86
N TRP A 147 -14.04 -7.27 4.63
CA TRP A 147 -12.74 -7.10 3.99
C TRP A 147 -11.83 -6.15 4.77
N LEU A 148 -12.33 -4.97 5.16
CA LEU A 148 -11.57 -4.00 5.95
C LEU A 148 -11.16 -4.57 7.31
N LYS A 149 -12.06 -5.31 7.97
CA LYS A 149 -11.74 -6.01 9.22
C LYS A 149 -10.57 -6.99 9.03
N ARG A 150 -10.60 -7.80 7.97
CA ARG A 150 -9.52 -8.75 7.66
C ARG A 150 -8.19 -8.06 7.32
N LEU A 151 -8.23 -6.92 6.61
CA LEU A 151 -7.02 -6.13 6.37
C LEU A 151 -6.41 -5.62 7.68
N ASP A 152 -7.22 -5.09 8.59
CA ASP A 152 -6.76 -4.60 9.90
C ASP A 152 -6.18 -5.73 10.78
N GLU A 153 -6.90 -6.86 10.87
CA GLU A 153 -6.45 -8.07 11.57
C GLU A 153 -5.13 -8.61 11.01
N SER A 154 -4.96 -8.57 9.68
CA SER A 154 -3.73 -8.98 9.01
C SER A 154 -2.57 -7.98 9.19
N GLY A 155 -2.82 -6.79 9.73
CA GLY A 155 -1.81 -5.72 9.82
C GLY A 155 -1.44 -5.08 8.49
N TYR A 156 -2.20 -5.34 7.43
CA TYR A 156 -1.99 -4.74 6.12
C TYR A 156 -2.18 -3.22 6.20
N LYS A 157 -1.23 -2.47 5.61
CA LYS A 157 -1.18 -0.98 5.65
C LYS A 157 -1.19 -0.35 7.05
N LYS A 158 -0.73 -1.07 8.09
CA LYS A 158 -0.39 -0.42 9.38
C LYS A 158 0.78 0.57 9.25
N THR A 159 1.50 0.53 8.12
CA THR A 159 2.51 1.50 7.72
C THR A 159 2.16 2.07 6.34
N LEU A 160 2.14 3.39 6.20
CA LEU A 160 2.00 4.07 4.92
C LEU A 160 3.39 4.26 4.30
N LEU A 161 3.62 3.69 3.12
CA LEU A 161 4.80 3.99 2.31
C LEU A 161 4.47 5.18 1.41
N LEU A 162 5.23 6.27 1.55
CA LEU A 162 5.16 7.39 0.64
C LEU A 162 6.23 7.21 -0.45
N GLU A 163 5.80 6.87 -1.67
CA GLU A 163 6.68 6.85 -2.83
C GLU A 163 6.92 8.27 -3.33
N ILE A 164 8.19 8.58 -3.61
CA ILE A 164 8.64 9.90 -4.04
C ILE A 164 9.33 9.74 -5.40
N PRO A 165 8.79 10.31 -6.48
CA PRO A 165 9.35 10.16 -7.81
C PRO A 165 10.69 10.92 -7.92
N VAL A 166 11.70 10.28 -8.49
CA VAL A 166 12.98 10.92 -8.80
C VAL A 166 13.02 11.18 -10.32
N PRO A 167 13.00 12.45 -10.78
CA PRO A 167 13.05 12.75 -12.20
C PRO A 167 14.41 12.39 -12.79
N ASP A 168 14.39 12.15 -14.10
CA ASP A 168 15.61 12.09 -14.90
C ASP A 168 16.34 13.45 -14.84
N VAL A 169 17.61 13.41 -14.47
CA VAL A 169 18.51 14.58 -14.34
C VAL A 169 18.47 15.46 -15.60
N GLN A 170 18.33 14.84 -16.78
CA GLN A 170 18.33 15.56 -18.06
C GLN A 170 17.06 16.40 -18.29
N LYS A 171 15.97 16.10 -17.59
CA LYS A 171 14.67 16.77 -17.81
C LYS A 171 14.46 17.97 -16.90
N ASP A 172 15.00 17.93 -15.67
CA ASP A 172 14.78 18.99 -14.69
C ASP A 172 15.90 19.03 -13.63
N GLU A 173 16.93 19.83 -13.89
CA GLU A 173 18.11 19.94 -13.01
C GLU A 173 17.72 20.32 -11.58
N ALA A 174 16.74 21.22 -11.41
CA ALA A 174 16.36 21.73 -10.11
C ALA A 174 15.53 20.71 -9.31
N LEU A 175 14.59 19.98 -9.94
CA LEU A 175 13.91 18.87 -9.26
C LEU A 175 14.90 17.73 -8.95
N SER A 176 15.84 17.46 -9.86
CA SER A 176 16.88 16.45 -9.63
C SER A 176 17.77 16.82 -8.44
N ARG A 177 18.15 18.10 -8.32
CA ARG A 177 18.89 18.61 -7.16
C ARG A 177 18.09 18.46 -5.86
N ALA A 178 16.79 18.82 -5.88
CA ALA A 178 15.92 18.64 -4.73
C ALA A 178 15.80 17.15 -4.32
N ALA A 179 15.71 16.24 -5.29
CA ALA A 179 15.69 14.80 -5.04
C ALA A 179 17.01 14.31 -4.42
N GLY A 180 18.16 14.81 -4.88
CA GLY A 180 19.47 14.49 -4.30
C GLY A 180 19.61 14.94 -2.84
N HIS A 181 19.09 16.12 -2.49
CA HIS A 181 19.04 16.57 -1.09
C HIS A 181 18.10 15.71 -0.23
N LEU A 182 17.00 15.24 -0.81
CA LEU A 182 16.06 14.36 -0.11
C LEU A 182 16.67 12.98 0.15
N GLU A 183 17.41 12.43 -0.81
CA GLU A 183 18.16 11.19 -0.63
C GLU A 183 19.23 11.35 0.45
N MET A 184 19.95 12.47 0.45
CA MET A 184 20.93 12.80 1.48
C MET A 184 20.28 12.88 2.87
N ALA A 185 19.13 13.55 2.99
CA ALA A 185 18.35 13.61 4.22
C ALA A 185 17.96 12.21 4.72
N GLN A 186 17.51 11.33 3.81
CA GLN A 186 17.20 9.93 4.15
C GLN A 186 18.42 9.19 4.70
N ARG A 187 19.59 9.34 4.07
CA ARG A 187 20.84 8.71 4.56
C ARG A 187 21.21 9.23 5.95
N HIS A 188 21.12 10.54 6.19
CA HIS A 188 21.38 11.12 7.52
C HIS A 188 20.40 10.59 8.57
N LEU A 189 19.11 10.50 8.23
CA LEU A 189 18.09 9.95 9.13
C LEU A 189 18.39 8.49 9.52
N LEU A 190 18.76 7.65 8.55
CA LEU A 190 19.08 6.24 8.77
C LEU A 190 20.36 6.05 9.61
N ASN A 191 21.32 6.97 9.50
CA ASN A 191 22.59 6.93 10.23
C ASN A 191 22.55 7.62 11.61
N GLY A 192 21.40 8.16 12.02
CA GLY A 192 21.28 8.88 13.30
C GLY A 192 21.82 10.31 13.30
N HIS A 193 22.12 10.88 12.13
CA HIS A 193 22.61 12.26 11.98
C HIS A 193 21.43 13.23 11.86
N TYR A 194 20.63 13.37 12.93
CA TYR A 194 19.33 14.06 12.88
C TYR A 194 19.43 15.55 12.49
N ARG A 195 20.42 16.26 13.01
CA ARG A 195 20.69 17.66 12.63
C ARG A 195 20.98 17.80 11.13
N ASP A 196 21.86 16.96 10.60
CA ASP A 196 22.21 16.99 9.18
C ASP A 196 21.01 16.58 8.29
N CYS A 197 20.17 15.65 8.76
CA CYS A 197 18.91 15.31 8.11
C CYS A 197 18.02 16.54 7.95
N VAL A 198 17.80 17.30 9.03
CA VAL A 198 16.98 18.52 8.99
C VAL A 198 17.64 19.59 8.10
N GLY A 199 18.96 19.74 8.17
CA GLY A 199 19.73 20.64 7.31
C GLY A 199 19.57 20.31 5.81
N ALA A 200 19.61 19.03 5.45
CA ALA A 200 19.35 18.56 4.09
C ALA A 200 17.88 18.75 3.67
N CYS A 201 16.91 18.57 4.58
CA CYS A 201 15.50 18.86 4.30
C CYS A 201 15.27 20.35 3.96
N ARG A 202 16.02 21.28 4.58
CA ARG A 202 16.00 22.70 4.20
C ARG A 202 16.49 22.93 2.78
N ASP A 203 17.51 22.19 2.33
CA ASP A 203 17.99 22.29 0.95
C ASP A 203 16.96 21.84 -0.06
N VAL A 204 16.19 20.79 0.25
CA VAL A 204 15.07 20.34 -0.60
C VAL A 204 14.12 21.51 -0.88
N VAL A 205 13.66 22.21 0.16
CA VAL A 205 12.72 23.33 0.00
C VAL A 205 13.40 24.54 -0.66
N SER A 206 14.71 24.73 -0.45
CA SER A 206 15.45 25.81 -1.11
C SER A 206 15.61 25.57 -2.62
N ALA A 207 15.84 24.33 -3.03
CA ALA A 207 15.86 23.91 -4.43
C ALA A 207 14.47 24.00 -5.08
N ILE A 208 13.40 23.65 -4.34
CA ILE A 208 12.01 23.82 -4.79
C ILE A 208 11.66 25.29 -5.04
N ASP A 209 12.04 26.18 -4.13
CA ASP A 209 11.72 27.61 -4.30
C ASP A 209 12.44 28.18 -5.53
N PHE A 210 13.68 27.75 -5.81
CA PHE A 210 14.38 28.14 -7.03
C PHE A 210 13.57 27.79 -8.29
N ILE A 211 12.87 26.66 -8.31
CA ILE A 211 12.01 26.24 -9.42
C ILE A 211 10.85 27.21 -9.64
N GLU A 212 10.13 27.53 -8.57
CA GLU A 212 8.86 28.25 -8.68
C GLU A 212 9.08 29.75 -8.91
N PHE A 213 10.18 30.32 -8.39
CA PHE A 213 10.51 31.74 -8.58
C PHE A 213 11.28 32.02 -9.88
N SER A 214 11.97 31.05 -10.45
CA SER A 214 12.63 31.23 -11.76
C SER A 214 11.62 31.27 -12.91
N ALA A 215 10.44 30.67 -12.73
CA ALA A 215 9.39 30.61 -13.74
C ALA A 215 8.50 31.86 -13.80
N ASP A 216 8.50 32.68 -12.76
CA ASP A 216 7.54 33.79 -12.60
C ASP A 216 8.29 35.06 -12.15
N LYS A 217 9.09 35.65 -13.06
CA LYS A 217 9.86 36.88 -12.82
C LYS A 217 8.98 38.10 -12.49
N ASP A 218 7.68 38.02 -12.74
CA ASP A 218 6.70 39.11 -12.56
C ASP A 218 5.78 38.94 -11.35
N ARG A 219 5.88 37.84 -10.57
CA ARG A 219 5.18 37.77 -9.28
C ARG A 219 5.89 38.67 -8.27
N ASP A 220 5.35 39.87 -8.10
CA ASP A 220 5.79 40.84 -7.11
C ASP A 220 5.70 40.23 -5.69
N LEU A 221 6.82 39.65 -5.26
CA LEU A 221 7.00 38.99 -3.97
C LEU A 221 6.74 39.93 -2.79
N ARG A 222 6.76 41.25 -3.00
CA ARG A 222 6.48 42.24 -1.95
C ARG A 222 5.10 42.01 -1.33
N GLY A 223 4.07 41.69 -2.14
CA GLY A 223 2.73 41.42 -1.63
C GLY A 223 2.58 40.13 -0.80
N VAL A 224 3.47 39.15 -0.99
CA VAL A 224 3.46 37.87 -0.26
C VAL A 224 4.29 37.94 1.02
N THR A 225 5.44 38.64 0.97
CA THR A 225 6.26 38.88 2.17
C THR A 225 5.62 39.88 3.14
N GLU A 226 4.92 40.90 2.63
CA GLU A 226 4.04 41.78 3.44
C GLU A 226 2.79 41.05 3.96
N GLY A 227 2.46 39.88 3.39
CA GLY A 227 1.35 39.02 3.79
C GLY A 227 1.59 38.19 5.04
N ILE A 228 2.83 38.10 5.56
CA ILE A 228 3.16 37.32 6.76
C ILE A 228 2.52 37.92 8.03
N GLN A 229 2.13 39.20 7.99
CA GLN A 229 1.35 39.85 9.04
C GLN A 229 -0.18 39.71 8.86
N ARG A 230 -0.67 39.12 7.76
CA ARG A 230 -2.11 38.90 7.55
C ARG A 230 -2.56 37.64 8.29
N LYS A 231 -3.80 37.65 8.79
CA LYS A 231 -4.34 36.48 9.49
C LYS A 231 -4.39 35.30 8.52
N ALA A 232 -4.24 34.07 9.01
CA ALA A 232 -4.39 32.86 8.18
C ALA A 232 -5.75 32.80 7.43
N SER A 233 -6.77 33.52 7.94
CA SER A 233 -8.07 33.73 7.31
C SER A 233 -8.02 34.52 6.00
N ASP A 234 -6.97 35.29 5.77
CA ASP A 234 -6.84 36.23 4.65
C ASP A 234 -6.13 35.59 3.44
N LEU A 235 -5.63 34.36 3.61
CA LEU A 235 -5.00 33.55 2.56
C LEU A 235 -6.08 32.94 1.67
N ARG A 236 -6.19 33.46 0.45
CA ARG A 236 -7.30 33.17 -0.47
C ARG A 236 -7.02 31.97 -1.36
N SER A 237 -5.75 31.65 -1.63
CA SER A 237 -5.40 30.54 -2.54
C SER A 237 -4.67 29.37 -1.86
N LYS A 238 -4.76 28.19 -2.48
CA LYS A 238 -4.00 26.99 -2.07
C LYS A 238 -2.49 27.24 -2.14
N ASP A 239 -2.01 27.93 -3.17
CA ASP A 239 -0.59 28.17 -3.38
C ASP A 239 0.02 29.10 -2.32
N GLU A 240 -0.71 30.14 -1.89
CA GLU A 240 -0.28 31.00 -0.77
C GLU A 240 -0.10 30.22 0.54
N ARG A 241 -0.99 29.26 0.81
CA ARG A 241 -0.90 28.42 2.02
C ARG A 241 0.29 27.46 1.95
N ILE A 242 0.54 26.86 0.78
CA ILE A 242 1.71 26.00 0.57
C ILE A 242 3.01 26.81 0.69
N TYR A 243 3.04 28.03 0.15
CA TYR A 243 4.18 28.93 0.30
C TYR A 243 4.48 29.24 1.77
N LEU A 244 3.46 29.57 2.57
CA LEU A 244 3.65 29.80 4.01
C LEU A 244 4.13 28.55 4.74
N LEU A 245 3.60 27.37 4.41
CA LEU A 245 4.09 26.11 4.98
C LEU A 245 5.59 25.92 4.70
N ARG A 246 6.03 26.17 3.46
CA ARG A 246 7.45 26.10 3.08
C ARG A 246 8.31 27.11 3.83
N ASN A 247 7.88 28.35 3.93
CA ASN A 247 8.64 29.39 4.60
C ASN A 247 8.75 29.13 6.11
N SER A 248 7.65 28.73 6.76
CA SER A 248 7.66 28.31 8.16
C SER A 248 8.59 27.13 8.38
N PHE A 249 8.55 26.13 7.49
CA PHE A 249 9.46 24.99 7.56
C PHE A 249 10.93 25.40 7.39
N LYS A 250 11.25 26.30 6.45
CA LYS A 250 12.60 26.83 6.26
C LYS A 250 13.13 27.54 7.50
N GLN A 251 12.29 28.30 8.21
CA GLN A 251 12.66 28.96 9.47
C GLN A 251 13.01 27.94 10.55
N ILE A 252 12.20 26.89 10.71
CA ILE A 252 12.46 25.80 11.67
C ILE A 252 13.75 25.07 11.32
N ALA A 253 13.90 24.65 10.07
CA ALA A 253 15.09 23.93 9.60
C ALA A 253 16.32 24.84 9.48
N HIS A 254 16.18 26.15 9.70
CA HIS A 254 17.29 27.10 9.68
C HIS A 254 18.29 26.81 10.80
N ALA A 255 17.77 26.54 12.01
CA ALA A 255 18.53 26.26 13.21
C ALA A 255 19.42 25.01 13.08
N ALA A 256 19.08 24.07 12.20
CA ALA A 256 19.92 22.90 11.94
C ALA A 256 21.28 23.26 11.32
N ARG A 257 21.38 24.40 10.63
CA ARG A 257 22.61 24.82 9.91
C ARG A 257 23.53 25.74 10.68
N HIS A 258 23.02 26.40 11.69
CA HIS A 258 23.85 27.22 12.55
C HIS A 258 24.24 26.40 13.77
N ASP A 259 25.50 26.47 14.17
CA ASP A 259 25.91 26.14 15.54
C ASP A 259 25.35 27.22 16.46
N ASP A 260 24.01 27.30 16.52
CA ASP A 260 23.31 28.16 17.47
C ASP A 260 23.47 27.52 18.85
N ARG A 261 24.69 27.58 19.39
CA ARG A 261 24.81 28.03 20.77
C ARG A 261 24.15 29.39 20.76
N LEU A 262 22.88 29.43 21.14
CA LEU A 262 22.18 30.68 21.41
C LEU A 262 23.19 31.59 22.09
N PRO A 263 23.48 32.78 21.54
CA PRO A 263 24.35 33.71 22.24
C PRO A 263 23.72 33.83 23.62
N ALA A 264 24.48 33.48 24.66
CA ALA A 264 24.07 33.77 26.02
C ALA A 264 23.78 35.27 26.02
N GLU A 265 22.50 35.65 26.00
CA GLU A 265 22.11 37.05 25.94
C GLU A 265 22.64 37.68 27.21
N ASN A 266 23.73 38.41 27.04
CA ASN A 266 24.41 39.29 27.96
C ASN A 266 24.71 38.72 29.36
N GLU A 267 26.00 38.68 29.64
CA GLU A 267 26.56 38.70 30.98
C GLU A 267 26.03 39.93 31.76
N SER A 268 24.83 39.84 32.32
CA SER A 268 24.52 40.42 33.61
C SER A 268 24.40 39.25 34.58
N SER A 269 25.41 39.15 35.42
CA SER A 269 25.46 38.38 36.65
C SER A 269 24.10 38.28 37.34
N GLU A 270 23.81 37.09 37.87
CA GLU A 270 22.72 36.74 38.79
C GLU A 270 21.44 36.17 38.15
N GLY A 271 21.51 34.90 37.71
CA GLY A 271 20.31 34.09 37.43
C GLY A 271 20.52 33.02 36.38
N ARG A 272 21.37 32.02 36.63
CA ARG A 272 21.61 30.91 35.68
C ARG A 272 20.36 30.04 35.50
N GLY A 273 19.53 30.37 34.52
CA GLY A 273 18.72 29.40 33.79
C GLY A 273 19.57 28.83 32.65
N ASN A 274 19.94 27.55 32.72
CA ASN A 274 20.59 26.85 31.62
C ASN A 274 19.62 26.79 30.43
N ALA A 275 19.76 27.67 29.43
CA ALA A 275 19.13 27.46 28.14
C ALA A 275 19.73 26.17 27.55
N LEU A 276 18.93 25.10 27.49
CA LEU A 276 19.35 23.82 26.94
C LEU A 276 19.69 24.02 25.46
N PRO A 277 20.82 23.46 24.98
CA PRO A 277 21.14 23.50 23.55
C PRO A 277 20.00 22.86 22.77
N PHE A 278 19.61 23.49 21.66
CA PHE A 278 18.59 22.98 20.76
C PHE A 278 19.09 21.67 20.13
N SER A 279 18.65 20.52 20.65
CA SER A 279 18.95 19.20 20.08
C SER A 279 17.85 18.81 19.09
N TRP A 280 18.25 18.21 17.97
CA TRP A 280 17.33 17.60 17.03
C TRP A 280 17.17 16.13 17.40
N GLU A 281 15.98 15.74 17.81
CA GLU A 281 15.67 14.37 18.18
C GLU A 281 15.27 13.54 16.93
N PRO A 282 15.25 12.19 17.02
CA PRO A 282 14.83 11.33 15.91
C PRO A 282 13.43 11.69 15.38
N GLU A 283 12.51 12.05 16.27
CA GLU A 283 11.14 12.43 15.94
C GLU A 283 11.09 13.72 15.11
N ASP A 284 11.91 14.71 15.46
CA ASP A 284 11.99 15.98 14.73
C ASP A 284 12.53 15.77 13.31
N ALA A 285 13.57 14.95 13.18
CA ALA A 285 14.15 14.62 11.87
C ALA A 285 13.16 13.84 10.98
N ARG A 286 12.38 12.91 11.56
CA ARG A 286 11.31 12.21 10.83
C ARG A 286 10.20 13.14 10.37
N LEU A 287 9.78 14.08 11.23
CA LEU A 287 8.79 15.09 10.89
C LEU A 287 9.29 15.99 9.76
N ALA A 288 10.53 16.49 9.88
CA ALA A 288 11.14 17.35 8.89
C ALA A 288 11.29 16.65 7.53
N PHE A 289 11.74 15.39 7.54
CA PHE A 289 11.83 14.56 6.34
C PHE A 289 10.46 14.38 5.68
N SER A 290 9.42 14.09 6.46
CA SER A 290 8.06 13.90 5.96
C SER A 290 7.49 15.17 5.31
N ILE A 291 7.73 16.34 5.90
CA ILE A 291 7.32 17.63 5.36
C ILE A 291 8.07 17.92 4.05
N ALA A 292 9.40 17.77 4.03
CA ALA A 292 10.21 18.01 2.84
C ALA A 292 9.82 17.07 1.68
N ALA A 293 9.60 15.79 1.97
CA ALA A 293 9.12 14.79 1.02
C ALA A 293 7.76 15.19 0.40
N ALA A 294 6.80 15.60 1.22
CA ALA A 294 5.48 16.01 0.76
C ALA A 294 5.54 17.27 -0.12
N LEU A 295 6.34 18.27 0.30
CA LEU A 295 6.54 19.51 -0.46
C LEU A 295 7.21 19.25 -1.82
N TYR A 296 8.22 18.38 -1.85
CA TYR A 296 8.88 17.95 -3.08
C TYR A 296 7.89 17.28 -4.03
N ARG A 297 7.11 16.31 -3.53
CA ARG A 297 6.12 15.60 -4.35
C ARG A 297 5.08 16.55 -4.94
N TYR A 298 4.59 17.50 -4.14
CA TYR A 298 3.66 18.53 -4.63
C TYR A 298 4.26 19.32 -5.80
N SER A 299 5.50 19.80 -5.67
CA SER A 299 6.17 20.55 -6.73
C SER A 299 6.45 19.70 -7.97
N TYR A 300 6.76 18.41 -7.81
CA TYR A 300 6.90 17.46 -8.92
C TYR A 300 5.58 17.31 -9.71
N GLU A 301 4.47 17.06 -9.01
CA GLU A 301 3.15 16.87 -9.62
C GLU A 301 2.66 18.15 -10.33
N MET A 302 2.88 19.33 -9.72
CA MET A 302 2.50 20.62 -10.32
C MET A 302 3.28 20.94 -11.60
N LYS A 303 4.55 20.52 -11.69
CA LYS A 303 5.34 20.63 -12.94
C LYS A 303 4.87 19.63 -14.00
N GLY A 304 4.62 18.38 -13.62
CA GLY A 304 4.13 17.34 -14.53
C GLY A 304 2.81 17.70 -15.20
N GLY A 305 1.88 18.32 -14.46
CA GLY A 305 0.59 18.77 -14.99
C GLY A 305 0.67 19.93 -15.99
N ARG A 306 1.74 20.74 -15.98
CA ARG A 306 1.91 21.88 -16.90
C ARG A 306 2.41 21.49 -18.29
N ASN A 307 3.10 20.35 -18.43
CA ASN A 307 3.67 19.90 -19.70
C ASN A 307 2.75 18.97 -20.50
N GLY A 308 1.57 18.64 -19.98
CA GLY A 308 0.62 17.70 -20.59
C GLY A 308 -0.71 18.32 -21.04
N GLY A 309 -0.79 19.65 -21.13
CA GLY A 309 -1.96 20.42 -21.57
C GLY A 309 -1.70 21.19 -22.86
#